data_AF-A0A3B9PLN5-F1
#
_entry.id   AF-A0A3B9PLN5-F1
#
_cell.length_a   1.000
_cell.length_b   1.000
_cell.length_c   1.000
_cell.angle_alpha   90.00
_cell.angle_beta   90.00
_cell.angle_gamma   90.00
#
_symmetry.space_group_name_H-M   'P 1'
#
loop_
_entity.id
_entity.type
_entity.pdbx_description
1 polymer ?
#
loop_
_entity_poly.entity_id
_entity_poly.type
_entity_poly.pdbx_seq_one_letter_code
_entity_poly.pdbx_strand_id
1 'polypeptide(L)'
;MSEPQRRPLAPDAAGSGCERGAGALRGLYAVTPDETDTARLIALSEQVLAGKPALLQYRNKRADGALRRAQARALHSLCRRAGVPFIVNDDLALALEIDA
;
A
#
# COMPACT_ATOMS: atom_id res chain seq x y z
N MET A 1 -54.53 -22.05 -32.09
CA MET A 1 -53.94 -20.86 -32.73
C MET A 1 -53.92 -19.76 -31.68
N SER A 2 -52.82 -19.26 -31.13
CA SER A 2 -51.40 -19.54 -31.29
C SER A 2 -50.70 -19.01 -30.02
N GLU A 3 -49.89 -19.86 -29.37
CA GLU A 3 -48.88 -19.43 -28.40
C GLU A 3 -47.92 -18.42 -29.05
N PRO A 4 -47.61 -17.28 -28.40
CA PRO A 4 -46.47 -16.47 -28.81
C PRO A 4 -45.18 -17.04 -28.20
N GLN A 5 -44.25 -17.33 -29.10
CA GLN A 5 -42.97 -17.99 -28.89
C GLN A 5 -42.05 -17.29 -27.88
N ARG A 6 -41.42 -18.11 -27.03
CA ARG A 6 -40.27 -17.74 -26.19
C ARG A 6 -39.12 -17.27 -27.06
N ARG A 7 -38.65 -16.04 -26.83
CA ARG A 7 -37.37 -15.55 -27.33
C ARG A 7 -36.34 -15.68 -26.20
N PRO A 8 -35.25 -16.45 -26.35
CA PRO A 8 -34.21 -16.49 -25.33
C PRO A 8 -33.47 -15.14 -25.33
N LEU A 9 -33.48 -14.48 -24.18
CA LEU A 9 -32.61 -13.34 -23.89
C LEU A 9 -31.18 -13.89 -23.83
N ALA A 10 -30.28 -13.31 -24.62
CA ALA A 10 -28.85 -13.60 -24.57
C ALA A 10 -28.32 -13.39 -23.14
N PRO A 11 -27.37 -14.21 -22.66
CA PRO A 11 -26.64 -13.90 -21.45
C PRO A 11 -25.79 -12.66 -21.71
N ASP A 12 -26.14 -11.53 -21.09
CA ASP A 12 -25.28 -10.35 -21.08
C ASP A 12 -23.95 -10.74 -20.43
N ALA A 13 -22.90 -10.50 -21.19
CA ALA A 13 -21.55 -10.85 -20.86
C ALA A 13 -21.07 -10.08 -19.63
N ALA A 14 -20.40 -10.82 -18.74
CA ALA A 14 -19.24 -10.35 -17.99
C ALA A 14 -19.39 -8.99 -17.29
N GLY A 15 -20.19 -8.96 -16.22
CA GLY A 15 -19.88 -8.12 -15.07
C GLY A 15 -18.59 -8.62 -14.42
N SER A 16 -17.45 -8.22 -14.96
CA SER A 16 -16.13 -8.50 -14.41
C SER A 16 -16.09 -8.02 -12.97
N GLY A 17 -15.87 -8.97 -12.05
CA GLY A 17 -16.06 -8.78 -10.61
C GLY A 17 -15.33 -7.57 -10.05
N CYS A 18 -16.08 -6.75 -9.31
CA CYS A 18 -15.47 -5.99 -8.22
C CYS A 18 -15.23 -6.97 -7.08
N GLU A 19 -14.20 -7.81 -7.21
CA GLU A 19 -13.64 -8.49 -6.06
C GLU A 19 -13.01 -7.41 -5.18
N ARG A 20 -13.78 -6.86 -4.25
CA ARG A 20 -13.23 -6.17 -3.08
C ARG A 20 -12.54 -7.20 -2.20
N GLY A 21 -11.43 -7.73 -2.70
CA GLY A 21 -10.45 -8.47 -1.93
C GLY A 21 -9.61 -7.51 -1.11
N ALA A 22 -10.24 -6.69 -0.25
CA ALA A 22 -9.54 -6.23 0.95
C ALA A 22 -9.48 -7.44 1.88
N GLY A 23 -8.72 -8.47 1.48
CA GLY A 23 -8.37 -9.56 2.36
C GLY A 23 -7.80 -8.92 3.62
N ALA A 24 -8.30 -9.34 4.79
CA ALA A 24 -7.79 -8.82 6.06
C ALA A 24 -6.26 -8.79 5.98
N LEU A 25 -5.64 -7.64 6.24
CA LEU A 25 -4.19 -7.54 6.32
C LEU A 25 -3.76 -8.42 7.50
N ARG A 26 -3.50 -9.71 7.24
CA ARG A 26 -3.10 -10.68 8.26
C ARG A 26 -1.59 -10.83 8.14
N GLY A 27 -0.88 -10.37 9.15
CA GLY A 27 0.58 -10.46 9.19
C GLY A 27 1.17 -9.39 10.09
N LEU A 28 2.48 -9.19 9.94
CA LEU A 28 3.21 -8.19 10.71
C LEU A 28 2.90 -6.79 10.21
N TYR A 29 2.45 -5.92 11.11
CA TYR A 29 2.38 -4.49 10.87
C TYR A 29 3.64 -3.82 11.41
N ALA A 30 4.50 -3.37 10.51
CA ALA A 30 5.76 -2.74 10.87
C ALA A 30 5.59 -1.22 10.94
N VAL A 31 6.09 -0.60 12.00
CA VAL A 31 6.11 0.86 12.16
C VAL A 31 7.56 1.30 12.30
N THR A 32 7.97 2.29 11.53
CA THR A 32 9.35 2.80 11.62
C THR A 32 9.61 3.48 12.96
N PRO A 33 10.80 3.30 13.56
CA PRO A 33 11.21 4.09 14.71
C PRO A 33 11.46 5.55 14.32
N ASP A 34 11.48 6.45 15.31
CA ASP A 34 11.87 7.86 15.15
C ASP A 34 13.39 8.00 14.92
N GLU A 35 13.88 7.47 13.80
CA GLU A 35 15.28 7.41 13.42
C GLU A 35 15.65 8.61 12.51
N THR A 36 16.66 9.37 12.89
CA THR A 36 17.14 10.53 12.12
C THR A 36 18.16 10.13 11.06
N ASP A 37 18.84 9.01 11.23
CA ASP A 37 19.73 8.46 10.21
C ASP A 37 18.95 7.70 9.13
N THR A 38 18.85 8.31 7.95
CA THR A 38 18.17 7.73 6.79
C THR A 38 18.78 6.39 6.36
N ALA A 39 20.10 6.25 6.38
CA ALA A 39 20.76 5.01 5.94
C ALA A 39 20.43 3.86 6.89
N ARG A 40 20.48 4.14 8.20
CA ARG A 40 20.10 3.17 9.23
C ARG A 40 18.62 2.78 9.13
N LEU A 41 17.74 3.75 8.91
CA LEU A 41 16.30 3.49 8.74
C LEU A 41 16.02 2.60 7.53
N ILE A 42 16.68 2.86 6.40
CA ILE A 42 16.55 2.03 5.19
C ILE A 42 17.04 0.61 5.46
N ALA A 43 18.22 0.44 6.05
CA ALA A 43 18.78 -0.88 6.34
C ALA A 43 17.87 -1.72 7.27
N LEU A 44 17.29 -1.09 8.30
CA LEU A 44 16.29 -1.74 9.16
C LEU A 44 15.03 -2.12 8.40
N SER A 45 14.55 -1.23 7.53
CA SER A 45 13.34 -1.46 6.74
C SER A 45 13.55 -2.57 5.71
N GLU A 46 14.75 -2.69 5.12
CA GLU A 46 15.10 -3.81 4.23
C GLU A 46 15.04 -5.15 4.95
N GLN A 47 15.57 -5.23 6.17
CA GLN A 47 15.50 -6.45 6.98
C GLN A 47 14.05 -6.83 7.30
N VAL A 48 13.22 -5.84 7.62
CA VAL A 48 11.79 -6.05 7.88
C VAL A 48 11.07 -6.51 6.60
N LEU A 49 11.30 -5.84 5.47
CA LEU A 49 10.69 -6.19 4.19
C LEU A 49 11.12 -7.57 3.67
N ALA A 50 12.32 -8.06 4.01
CA ALA A 50 12.73 -9.43 3.72
C ALA A 50 11.78 -10.47 4.37
N GLY A 51 11.18 -10.13 5.52
CA GLY A 51 10.14 -10.93 6.18
C GLY A 51 8.74 -10.80 5.57
N LYS A 52 8.57 -9.98 4.52
CA LYS A 52 7.28 -9.70 3.85
C LYS A 52 6.16 -9.35 4.82
N PRO A 53 6.27 -8.22 5.55
CA PRO A 53 5.22 -7.75 6.43
C PRO A 53 3.95 -7.45 5.63
N ALA A 54 2.80 -7.46 6.29
CA ALA A 54 1.55 -7.12 5.65
C ALA A 54 1.48 -5.63 5.29
N LEU A 55 2.20 -4.79 6.04
CA LEU A 55 2.13 -3.34 5.94
C LEU A 55 3.36 -2.69 6.61
N LEU A 56 3.89 -1.62 6.01
CA LEU A 56 4.90 -0.75 6.63
C LEU A 56 4.33 0.67 6.79
N GLN A 57 4.32 1.20 8.01
CA GLN A 57 4.00 2.59 8.29
C GLN A 57 5.27 3.39 8.61
N TYR A 58 5.46 4.49 7.89
CA TYR A 58 6.43 5.51 8.21
C TYR A 58 5.86 6.50 9.23
N ARG A 59 6.50 6.54 10.40
CA ARG A 59 6.27 7.49 11.47
C ARG A 59 7.61 8.01 11.95
N ASN A 60 7.82 9.31 11.83
CA ASN A 60 9.00 9.97 12.35
C ASN A 60 8.67 11.40 12.83
N LYS A 61 8.62 11.59 14.15
CA LYS A 61 8.36 12.89 14.78
C LYS A 61 9.60 13.75 14.95
N ARG A 62 10.79 13.15 14.78
CA ARG A 62 12.08 13.82 15.01
C ARG A 62 12.71 14.35 13.71
N ALA A 63 12.28 13.84 12.56
CA ALA A 63 12.73 14.33 11.26
C ALA A 63 12.10 15.69 10.90
N ASP A 64 12.95 16.61 10.46
CA ASP A 64 12.51 17.85 9.82
C ASP A 64 11.80 17.55 8.49
N GLY A 65 11.12 18.54 7.92
CA GLY A 65 10.30 18.34 6.72
C GLY A 65 11.09 17.91 5.48
N ALA A 66 12.39 18.21 5.37
CA ALA A 66 13.21 17.82 4.23
C ALA A 66 13.72 16.38 4.38
N LEU A 67 14.22 16.04 5.58
CA LEU A 67 14.64 14.70 5.96
C LEU A 67 13.47 13.71 5.86
N ARG A 68 12.30 14.11 6.33
CA ARG A 68 11.07 13.31 6.27
C ARG A 68 10.70 12.95 4.84
N ARG A 69 10.76 13.93 3.93
CA ARG A 69 10.54 13.73 2.50
C ARG A 69 11.56 12.76 1.89
N ALA A 70 12.83 12.95 2.19
CA ALA A 70 13.89 12.07 1.69
C ALA A 70 13.71 10.62 2.18
N GLN A 71 13.44 10.43 3.47
CA GLN A 71 13.19 9.12 4.07
C GLN A 71 11.95 8.45 3.49
N ALA A 72 10.81 9.15 3.43
CA ALA A 72 9.56 8.59 2.92
C ALA A 72 9.66 8.18 1.44
N ARG A 73 10.31 8.98 0.59
CA ARG A 73 10.56 8.61 -0.82
C ARG A 73 11.43 7.36 -0.94
N ALA A 74 12.48 7.25 -0.14
CA ALA A 74 13.37 6.10 -0.14
C ALA A 74 12.64 4.82 0.31
N LEU A 75 11.86 4.92 1.40
CA LEU A 75 11.07 3.82 1.94
C LEU A 75 9.93 3.39 1.02
N HIS A 76 9.23 4.33 0.39
CA HIS A 76 8.21 4.01 -0.60
C HIS A 76 8.81 3.20 -1.75
N SER A 77 9.92 3.68 -2.32
CA SER A 77 10.63 2.97 -3.38
C SER A 77 11.03 1.55 -2.97
N LEU A 78 11.43 1.37 -1.70
CA LEU A 78 11.77 0.07 -1.12
C LEU A 78 10.53 -0.84 -1.03
N CYS A 79 9.43 -0.34 -0.49
CA CYS A 79 8.18 -1.08 -0.30
C CYS A 79 7.54 -1.47 -1.63
N ARG A 80 7.58 -0.57 -2.62
CA ARG A 80 7.10 -0.82 -3.98
C ARG A 80 7.86 -1.96 -4.66
N ARG A 81 9.18 -2.06 -4.44
CA ARG A 81 9.99 -3.19 -4.93
C ARG A 81 9.67 -4.49 -4.19
N ALA A 82 9.37 -4.42 -2.90
CA ALA A 82 9.01 -5.58 -2.09
C ALA A 82 7.56 -6.04 -2.28
N GLY A 83 6.71 -5.23 -2.93
CA GLY A 83 5.27 -5.49 -3.08
C GLY A 83 4.49 -5.33 -1.77
N VAL A 84 5.04 -4.57 -0.81
CA VAL A 84 4.43 -4.34 0.50
C VAL A 84 3.73 -2.98 0.50
N PRO A 85 2.47 -2.88 0.99
CA PRO A 85 1.80 -1.61 1.16
C PRO A 85 2.56 -0.67 2.11
N PHE A 86 2.64 0.60 1.75
CA PHE A 86 3.34 1.63 2.51
C PHE A 86 2.34 2.70 2.98
N ILE A 87 2.44 3.14 4.23
CA ILE A 87 1.58 4.21 4.79
C ILE A 87 2.47 5.29 5.38
N VAL A 88 2.19 6.56 5.05
CA VAL A 88 2.77 7.72 5.72
C VAL A 88 1.84 8.19 6.82
N ASN A 89 2.34 8.30 8.06
CA ASN A 89 1.55 8.79 9.18
C ASN A 89 1.55 10.33 9.27
N ASP A 90 0.42 10.91 9.68
CA ASP A 90 0.19 12.34 10.03
C ASP A 90 0.46 13.40 8.93
N ASP A 91 0.99 13.04 7.76
CA ASP A 91 1.45 13.98 6.74
C ASP A 91 0.82 13.68 5.37
N LEU A 92 -0.43 14.13 5.19
CA LEU A 92 -1.20 13.91 3.96
C LEU A 92 -0.51 14.53 2.74
N ALA A 93 0.08 15.72 2.90
CA ALA A 93 0.79 16.40 1.82
C ALA A 93 1.97 15.56 1.33
N LEU A 94 2.72 14.97 2.27
CA LEU A 94 3.81 14.05 1.95
C LEU A 94 3.30 12.77 1.28
N ALA A 95 2.21 12.18 1.78
CA ALA A 95 1.61 10.99 1.19
C ALA A 95 1.22 11.22 -0.29
N LEU A 96 0.57 12.35 -0.56
CA LEU A 96 0.20 12.76 -1.92
C LEU A 96 1.41 13.09 -2.79
N GLU A 97 2.46 13.69 -2.23
CA GLU A 97 3.68 14.02 -2.97
C GLU A 97 4.40 12.77 -3.49
N ILE A 98 4.33 11.67 -2.73
CA ILE A 98 5.04 10.44 -3.06
C ILE A 98 4.14 9.34 -3.65
N ASP A 99 2.83 9.57 -3.76
CA ASP A 99 1.84 8.59 -4.22
C ASP A 99 1.84 7.32 -3.36
N ALA A 100 1.81 7.50 -2.03
CA ALA A 100 1.77 6.43 -1.02
C ALA A 100 0.37 5.88 -0.77
#